data_AF-A0A5S9MK68-F1
#
_entry.id   AF-A0A5S9MK68-F1
#
_cell.length_a   1.000
_cell.length_b   1.000
_cell.length_c   1.000
_cell.angle_alpha   90.00
_cell.angle_beta   90.00
_cell.angle_gamma   90.00
#
_symmetry.space_group_name_H-M   'P 1'
#
loop_
_entity.id
_entity.type
_entity.pdbx_description
1 polymer ?
#
loop_
_entity_poly.entity_id
_entity_poly.type
_entity_poly.pdbx_seq_one_letter_code
_entity_poly.pdbx_strand_id
1 'polypeptide(L)' 'MQDAQDALNEAHHAQTELIQGEIRGEKTDISLLMIHAQDHLMNAMTVKELAAEIIELHEKMKQLGGVNS' A
#
# COMPACT_ATOMS: atom_id res chain seq x y z
N MET A 1 7.45 5.01 -8.14
CA MET A 1 6.23 5.26 -7.35
C MET A 1 4.97 4.89 -8.10
N GLN A 2 4.81 5.31 -9.36
CA GLN A 2 3.61 5.05 -10.16
C GLN A 2 3.27 3.57 -10.31
N ASP A 3 4.19 2.75 -10.84
CA ASP A 3 3.93 1.32 -11.07
C ASP A 3 3.57 0.56 -9.78
N ALA A 4 4.19 0.92 -8.66
CA ALA A 4 3.87 0.36 -7.35
C ALA A 4 2.46 0.78 -6.88
N GLN A 5 2.06 2.02 -7.14
CA GLN A 5 0.71 2.49 -6.83
C GLN A 5 -0.34 1.74 -7.66
N ASP A 6 -0.09 1.54 -8.94
CA ASP A 6 -1.04 0.89 -9.84
C ASP A 6 -1.23 -0.59 -9.47
N ALA A 7 -0.13 -1.31 -9.19
CA ALA A 7 -0.19 -2.70 -8.73
C ALA A 7 -0.86 -2.85 -7.36
N LEU A 8 -0.59 -1.93 -6.42
CA LEU A 8 -1.25 -1.95 -5.10
C LEU A 8 -2.73 -1.61 -5.19
N ASN A 9 -3.14 -0.70 -6.08
CA ASN A 9 -4.54 -0.39 -6.30
C ASN A 9 -5.32 -1.59 -6.82
N GLU A 10 -4.76 -2.35 -7.77
CA GLU A 10 -5.38 -3.57 -8.29
C GLU A 10 -5.55 -4.62 -7.18
N ALA A 11 -4.49 -4.87 -6.40
CA ALA A 11 -4.55 -5.81 -5.28
C ALA A 11 -5.52 -5.35 -4.18
N HIS A 12 -5.58 -4.05 -3.88
CA HIS A 12 -6.50 -3.47 -2.92
C HIS A 12 -7.96 -3.57 -3.39
N HIS A 13 -8.23 -3.47 -4.69
CA HIS A 13 -9.57 -3.73 -5.24
C HIS A 13 -10.00 -5.16 -5.01
N ALA A 14 -9.14 -6.15 -5.29
CA ALA A 14 -9.43 -7.55 -4.98
C ALA A 14 -9.70 -7.78 -3.48
N GLN A 15 -8.89 -7.18 -2.58
CA GLN A 15 -9.13 -7.25 -1.14
C GLN A 15 -10.48 -6.62 -0.74
N THR A 16 -10.82 -5.47 -1.33
CA THR A 16 -12.09 -4.78 -1.09
C THR A 16 -13.28 -5.63 -1.56
N GLU A 17 -13.19 -6.27 -2.72
CA GLU A 17 -14.22 -7.17 -3.24
C GLU A 17 -14.47 -8.36 -2.30
N LEU A 18 -13.40 -8.97 -1.77
CA LEU A 18 -13.50 -10.05 -0.78
C LEU A 18 -14.24 -9.58 0.48
N ILE A 19 -13.88 -8.42 1.04
CA ILE A 19 -14.53 -7.85 2.23
C ILE A 19 -16.01 -7.55 1.94
N GLN A 20 -16.32 -6.95 0.78
CA GLN A 20 -17.69 -6.66 0.40
C GLN A 20 -18.51 -7.93 0.19
N GLY A 21 -17.92 -9.00 -0.36
CA GLY A 21 -18.55 -10.32 -0.47
C GLY A 21 -18.91 -10.90 0.89
N GLU A 22 -17.97 -10.87 1.84
CA GLU A 22 -18.22 -11.33 3.21
C GLU A 22 -19.37 -10.55 3.88
N ILE A 23 -19.43 -9.22 3.68
CA ILE A 23 -20.53 -8.38 4.18
C ILE A 23 -21.89 -8.77 3.57
N ARG A 24 -21.91 -9.17 2.29
CA ARG A 24 -23.13 -9.68 1.61
C ARG A 24 -23.52 -11.10 2.04
N GLY A 25 -22.73 -11.74 2.90
CA GLY A 25 -22.96 -13.13 3.34
C GLY A 25 -22.43 -14.18 2.37
N GLU A 26 -21.60 -13.78 1.39
CA GLU A 26 -20.88 -14.72 0.54
C GLU A 26 -19.81 -15.41 1.39
N LYS A 27 -19.85 -16.74 1.45
CA LYS A 27 -18.83 -17.50 2.18
C LYS A 27 -17.52 -17.49 1.40
N THR A 28 -16.52 -16.84 1.96
CA THR A 28 -15.14 -16.92 1.51
C THR A 28 -14.40 -17.97 2.35
N ASP A 29 -13.72 -18.91 1.71
CA ASP A 29 -12.88 -19.87 2.42
C ASP A 29 -11.59 -19.19 2.91
N ILE A 30 -11.57 -18.83 4.19
CA ILE A 30 -10.39 -18.24 4.83
C ILE A 30 -9.31 -19.32 4.98
N SER A 31 -8.21 -19.15 4.24
CA SER A 31 -7.02 -19.99 4.35
C SER A 31 -5.84 -19.19 4.91
N LEU A 32 -4.84 -19.90 5.46
CA LEU A 32 -3.58 -19.28 5.90
C LEU A 32 -2.90 -18.50 4.77
N LEU A 33 -2.98 -19.01 3.53
CA LEU A 33 -2.44 -18.34 2.35
C LEU A 33 -3.17 -17.03 2.06
N MET A 34 -4.50 -17.00 2.21
CA MET A 34 -5.28 -15.78 2.02
C MET A 34 -4.94 -14.71 3.06
N ILE A 35 -4.84 -15.11 4.34
CA ILE A 35 -4.42 -14.22 5.42
C ILE A 35 -3.02 -13.64 5.10
N HIS A 36 -2.08 -14.51 4.73
CA HIS A 36 -0.72 -14.10 4.40
C HIS A 36 -0.65 -13.14 3.20
N ALA A 37 -1.50 -13.34 2.18
CA ALA A 37 -1.60 -12.42 1.05
C ALA A 37 -2.14 -11.05 1.48
N GLN A 38 -3.14 -11.00 2.37
CA GLN A 38 -3.65 -9.75 2.93
C GLN A 38 -2.61 -9.03 3.81
N ASP A 39 -1.85 -9.77 4.63
CA ASP A 39 -0.74 -9.22 5.42
C ASP A 39 0.32 -8.58 4.52
N HIS A 40 0.70 -9.25 3.43
CA HIS A 40 1.65 -8.73 2.46
C HIS A 40 1.14 -7.47 1.76
N LEU A 41 -0.13 -7.45 1.34
CA LEU A 41 -0.76 -6.28 0.73
C LEU A 41 -0.76 -5.08 1.68
N MET A 42 -1.22 -5.26 2.92
CA MET A 42 -1.22 -4.20 3.92
C MET A 42 0.19 -3.68 4.21
N ASN A 43 1.16 -4.58 4.41
CA ASN A 43 2.55 -4.20 4.63
C ASN A 43 3.12 -3.42 3.43
N ALA A 44 2.86 -3.85 2.20
CA ALA A 44 3.34 -3.18 1.01
C ALA A 44 2.74 -1.77 0.84
N MET A 45 1.45 -1.58 1.16
CA MET A 45 0.82 -0.27 1.17
C MET A 45 1.47 0.66 2.19
N THR A 46 1.66 0.21 3.44
CA THR A 46 2.32 1.01 4.48
C THR A 46 3.76 1.37 4.10
N VAL A 47 4.53 0.42 3.57
CA VAL A 47 5.92 0.69 3.15
C VAL A 47 5.96 1.70 1.99
N LYS A 48 5.02 1.62 1.04
CA LYS A 48 4.93 2.59 -0.06
C LYS A 48 4.60 4.00 0.43
N GLU A 49 3.72 4.14 1.42
CA GLU A 49 3.40 5.43 2.05
C GLU A 49 4.62 6.00 2.77
N LEU A 50 5.30 5.20 3.59
CA LEU A 50 6.52 5.62 4.27
C LEU A 50 7.64 5.99 3.29
N ALA A 51 7.78 5.25 2.18
CA ALA A 51 8.75 5.59 1.14
C ALA A 51 8.44 6.93 0.48
N ALA A 52 7.17 7.29 0.28
CA ALA A 52 6.76 8.59 -0.24
C ALA A 52 7.20 9.72 0.70
N GLU A 53 6.91 9.58 2.00
CA GLU A 53 7.29 10.55 3.03
C GLU A 53 8.81 10.71 3.12
N ILE A 54 9.55 9.60 3.04
CA ILE A 54 11.02 9.62 3.05
C ILE A 54 11.54 10.38 1.82
N ILE A 55 10.99 10.16 0.62
CA ILE A 55 11.39 10.90 -0.59
C ILE A 55 11.12 12.39 -0.41
N GLU A 56 9.94 12.77 0.07
CA GLU A 56 9.57 14.17 0.31
C GLU A 56 10.50 14.84 1.32
N LEU A 57 10.85 14.14 2.41
CA LEU A 57 11.82 14.64 3.40
C LEU A 57 13.19 14.88 2.76
N HIS A 58 13.69 13.95 1.94
CA HIS A 58 14.97 14.13 1.23
C HIS A 58 14.94 15.32 0.26
N GLU A 59 13.84 15.52 -0.45
CA GLU A 59 13.66 16.66 -1.35
C GLU A 59 13.66 17.99 -0.59
N LYS A 60 12.94 18.07 0.53
CA LYS A 60 12.94 19.25 1.42
C LYS A 60 14.33 19.54 1.98
N MET A 61 15.05 18.51 2.42
CA MET A 61 16.43 18.66 2.91
C MET A 61 17.36 19.20 1.83
N LYS A 62 17.24 18.73 0.59
CA LYS A 62 18.03 19.22 -0.55
C LYS A 62 17.74 20.69 -0.87
N GLN A 63 16.47 21.11 -0.79
CA GLN A 63 16.08 22.50 -1.00
C GLN A 63 16.63 23.42 0.11
N LEU A 64 16.53 23.01 1.37
CA LEU A 64 17.04 23.78 2.52
C LEU A 64 18.58 23.86 2.54
N GLY A 65 19.26 22.80 2.10
CA GLY A 65 20.72 22.77 1.99
C GLY A 65 21.28 23.65 0.85
N GLY A 66 20.45 24.06 -0.12
CA GLY A 66 20.84 24.92 -1.23
C GLY A 66 20.74 26.43 -0.98
N VAL A 67 20.29 26.86 0.21
CA VAL A 67 20.05 28.29 0.54
C VAL A 67 21.24 28.94 1.27
N ASN A 68 22.32 28.21 1.55
CA ASN A 68 23.51 28.74 2.25
C ASN A 68 24.78 28.77 1.39
N SER A 69 24.68 29.03 0.09
CA SER A 69 25.84 29.27 -0.79
C SER A 69 25.64 30.51 -1.64
#